data_AF-S7SW80-F1
#
_entry.id   AF-S7SW80-F1
#
_cell.length_a   1.000
_cell.length_b   1.000
_cell.length_c   1.000
_cell.angle_alpha   90.00
_cell.angle_beta   90.00
_cell.angle_gamma   90.00
#
_symmetry.space_group_name_H-M   'P 1'
#
loop_
_entity.id
_entity.type
_entity.pdbx_description
1 polymer ?
#
loop_
_entity_poly.entity_id
_entity_poly.type
_entity_poly.pdbx_seq_one_letter_code
_entity_poly.pdbx_strand_id
1 'polypeptide(L)'
;MYPKAYIEYLVHFHSDRDYFECHEILEEHWKQDGRNKGWLVLIQMAVAFYHYRRGNTSGALRLIRRARALLDEAQEMIRRLGLDDEALARLLDETAGRITRGEPYESVELPIRDRSLYEQCQAACARRQLVWGQASDLANLDLVDKHRRRDRSDVIAAREQKKRAKAEGVGFPPPPPPA
;
A
#
# COMPACT_ATOMS: atom_id res chain seq x y z
N MET A 1 4.47 -16.31 15.51
CA MET A 1 3.74 -16.64 14.26
C MET A 1 3.25 -15.34 13.66
N TYR A 2 3.39 -15.14 12.36
CA TYR A 2 3.00 -13.90 11.69
C TYR A 2 1.49 -13.84 11.41
N PRO A 3 0.86 -12.65 11.42
CA PRO A 3 -0.54 -12.51 11.05
C PRO A 3 -0.79 -13.00 9.62
N LYS A 4 -1.91 -13.70 9.40
CA LYS A 4 -2.30 -14.19 8.07
C LYS A 4 -2.36 -13.04 7.04
N ALA A 5 -2.95 -11.90 7.43
CA ALA A 5 -3.04 -10.71 6.58
C ALA A 5 -1.66 -10.21 6.11
N TYR A 6 -0.63 -10.30 6.98
CA TYR A 6 0.72 -9.91 6.61
C TYR A 6 1.35 -10.87 5.59
N ILE A 7 1.16 -12.18 5.75
CA ILE A 7 1.62 -13.16 4.77
C ILE A 7 0.91 -12.94 3.42
N GLU A 8 -0.39 -12.67 3.42
CA GLU A 8 -1.14 -12.41 2.18
C GLU A 8 -0.70 -11.12 1.50
N TYR A 9 -0.44 -10.06 2.28
CA TYR A 9 0.18 -8.84 1.78
C TYR A 9 1.51 -9.13 1.08
N LEU A 10 2.41 -9.89 1.72
CA LEU A 10 3.72 -10.20 1.16
C LEU A 10 3.60 -11.03 -0.11
N VAL A 11 2.71 -12.02 -0.14
CA VAL A 11 2.45 -12.83 -1.34
C VAL A 11 2.02 -11.94 -2.50
N HIS A 12 1.01 -11.08 -2.32
CA HIS A 12 0.57 -10.18 -3.39
C HIS A 12 1.64 -9.17 -3.80
N PHE A 13 2.38 -8.63 -2.83
CA PHE A 13 3.43 -7.65 -3.10
C PHE A 13 4.56 -8.24 -3.96
N HIS A 14 4.89 -9.52 -3.78
CA HIS A 14 6.06 -10.16 -4.40
C HIS A 14 5.74 -11.08 -5.59
N SER A 15 4.49 -11.54 -5.74
CA SER A 15 4.11 -12.44 -6.83
C SER A 15 3.34 -11.71 -7.94
N ASP A 16 2.03 -11.57 -7.79
CA ASP A 16 1.16 -10.95 -8.78
C ASP A 16 1.25 -9.40 -8.83
N ARG A 17 2.01 -8.80 -7.90
CA ARG A 17 2.18 -7.34 -7.77
C ARG A 17 0.84 -6.63 -7.64
N ASP A 18 -0.13 -7.26 -6.98
CA ASP A 18 -1.44 -6.69 -6.73
C ASP A 18 -1.40 -5.70 -5.55
N TYR A 19 -0.78 -4.54 -5.81
CA TYR A 19 -0.53 -3.50 -4.80
C TYR A 19 -1.80 -2.88 -4.19
N PHE A 20 -2.93 -2.96 -4.88
CA PHE A 20 -4.18 -2.50 -4.30
C PHE A 20 -4.74 -3.58 -3.36
N GLU A 21 -4.65 -4.87 -3.72
CA GLU A 21 -5.01 -5.93 -2.77
C GLU A 21 -4.14 -5.88 -1.51
N CYS A 22 -2.85 -5.60 -1.66
CA CYS A 22 -1.96 -5.30 -0.53
C CYS A 22 -2.51 -4.18 0.37
N HIS A 23 -2.98 -3.08 -0.21
CA HIS A 23 -3.58 -1.97 0.53
C HIS A 23 -4.82 -2.41 1.30
N GLU A 24 -5.78 -3.06 0.63
CA GLU A 24 -7.04 -3.47 1.27
C GLU A 24 -6.80 -4.44 2.44
N ILE A 25 -5.94 -5.46 2.23
CA ILE A 25 -5.63 -6.47 3.25
C ILE A 25 -5.03 -5.81 4.51
N LEU A 26 -4.03 -4.94 4.34
CA LEU A 26 -3.38 -4.32 5.49
C LEU A 26 -4.18 -3.17 6.08
N GLU A 27 -5.00 -2.46 5.31
CA GLU A 27 -5.87 -1.41 5.87
C GLU A 27 -6.88 -2.02 6.84
N GLU A 28 -7.50 -3.15 6.47
CA GLU A 28 -8.42 -3.87 7.35
C GLU A 28 -7.71 -4.38 8.60
N HIS A 29 -6.52 -5.00 8.45
CA HIS A 29 -5.73 -5.46 9.59
C HIS A 29 -5.30 -4.31 10.51
N TRP A 30 -4.85 -3.19 9.95
CA TRP A 30 -4.41 -2.00 10.68
C TRP A 30 -5.52 -1.39 11.53
N LYS A 31 -6.78 -1.40 11.04
CA LYS A 31 -7.95 -0.94 11.80
C LYS A 31 -8.22 -1.80 13.04
N GLN A 32 -7.97 -3.11 12.94
CA GLN A 32 -8.21 -4.08 14.01
C GLN A 32 -7.05 -4.12 15.03
N ASP A 33 -5.81 -3.92 14.58
CA ASP A 33 -4.59 -4.02 15.40
C ASP A 33 -4.22 -2.72 16.16
N GLY A 34 -5.21 -1.89 16.48
CA GLY A 34 -4.97 -0.64 17.22
C GLY A 34 -4.16 0.42 16.46
N ARG A 35 -4.08 0.31 15.13
CA ARG A 35 -3.48 1.28 14.20
C ARG A 35 -1.97 1.48 14.34
N ASN A 36 -1.20 0.41 14.55
CA ASN A 36 0.26 0.47 14.60
C ASN A 36 0.89 1.09 13.32
N LYS A 37 1.89 1.96 13.49
CA LYS A 37 2.59 2.68 12.41
C LYS A 37 3.37 1.76 11.48
N GLY A 38 3.84 0.59 11.94
CA GLY A 38 4.55 -0.38 11.09
C GLY A 38 3.69 -0.87 9.91
N TRP A 39 2.40 -1.10 10.14
CA TRP A 39 1.46 -1.41 9.06
C TRP A 39 1.29 -0.25 8.10
N LEU A 40 1.23 0.98 8.62
CA LEU A 40 1.09 2.17 7.78
C LEU A 40 2.29 2.34 6.83
N VAL A 41 3.52 2.02 7.24
CA VAL A 41 4.69 2.02 6.34
C VAL A 41 4.44 1.10 5.13
N LEU A 42 4.02 -0.14 5.38
CA LEU A 42 3.76 -1.13 4.33
C LEU A 42 2.58 -0.73 3.43
N ILE A 43 1.50 -0.22 4.02
CA ILE A 43 0.34 0.31 3.27
C ILE A 43 0.78 1.44 2.34
N GLN A 44 1.58 2.40 2.84
CA GLN A 44 2.08 3.52 2.02
C GLN A 44 2.97 3.02 0.87
N MET A 45 3.80 1.99 1.10
CA MET A 45 4.60 1.39 0.03
C MET A 45 3.73 0.77 -1.06
N ALA A 46 2.74 -0.04 -0.71
CA ALA A 46 1.84 -0.64 -1.69
C ALA A 46 1.16 0.43 -2.55
N VAL A 47 0.59 1.47 -1.93
CA VAL A 47 -0.06 2.57 -2.66
C VAL A 47 0.96 3.36 -3.51
N ALA A 48 2.18 3.54 -3.02
CA ALA A 48 3.25 4.20 -3.77
C ALA A 48 3.63 3.44 -5.04
N PHE A 49 3.84 2.13 -4.94
CA PHE A 49 4.18 1.27 -6.09
C PHE A 49 3.01 1.14 -7.07
N TYR A 50 1.77 1.15 -6.58
CA TYR A 50 0.59 1.28 -7.44
C TYR A 50 0.61 2.57 -8.28
N HIS A 51 0.92 3.71 -7.65
CA HIS A 51 1.04 4.98 -8.37
C HIS A 51 2.24 5.01 -9.32
N TYR A 52 3.38 4.46 -8.90
CA TYR A 52 4.61 4.47 -9.67
C TYR A 52 4.43 3.65 -10.96
N ARG A 53 3.86 2.45 -10.84
CA ARG A 53 3.55 1.58 -11.99
C ARG A 53 2.64 2.26 -13.03
N ARG A 54 1.75 3.16 -12.60
CA ARG A 54 0.82 3.90 -13.48
C ARG A 54 1.38 5.23 -14.00
N GLY A 55 2.67 5.50 -13.78
CA GLY A 55 3.31 6.75 -14.19
C GLY A 55 2.92 7.96 -13.34
N ASN A 56 2.18 7.79 -12.25
CA ASN A 56 1.90 8.88 -11.30
C ASN A 56 3.09 9.04 -10.34
N THR A 57 4.19 9.59 -10.86
CA THR A 57 5.45 9.78 -10.14
C THR A 57 5.31 10.75 -8.97
N SER A 58 4.53 11.83 -9.12
CA SER A 58 4.27 12.79 -8.03
C SER A 58 3.57 12.13 -6.83
N GLY A 59 2.53 11.33 -7.11
CA GLY A 59 1.81 10.58 -6.08
C GLY A 59 2.70 9.54 -5.42
N ALA A 60 3.46 8.78 -6.21
CA ALA A 60 4.40 7.79 -5.71
C ALA A 60 5.47 8.40 -4.80
N LEU A 61 6.16 9.45 -5.25
CA LEU A 61 7.24 10.09 -4.51
C LEU A 61 6.77 10.62 -3.15
N ARG A 62 5.58 11.23 -3.11
CA ARG A 62 4.99 11.73 -1.87
C ARG A 62 4.78 10.62 -0.85
N LEU A 63 4.29 9.45 -1.30
CA LEU A 63 4.00 8.32 -0.42
C LEU A 63 5.28 7.61 0.03
N ILE A 64 6.28 7.45 -0.85
CA ILE A 64 7.60 6.91 -0.48
C ILE A 64 8.26 7.77 0.60
N ARG A 65 8.28 9.10 0.44
CA ARG A 65 8.85 10.01 1.45
C ARG A 65 8.12 9.93 2.79
N ARG A 66 6.80 9.77 2.77
CA ARG A 66 5.99 9.56 3.99
C ARG A 66 6.30 8.21 4.64
N ALA A 67 6.39 7.13 3.87
CA ALA A 67 6.78 5.81 4.37
C ALA A 67 8.17 5.87 5.02
N ARG A 68 9.12 6.58 4.39
CA ARG A 68 10.48 6.78 4.92
C ARG A 68 10.50 7.53 6.24
N ALA A 69 9.72 8.60 6.38
CA ALA A 69 9.60 9.32 7.65
C ALA A 69 8.92 8.48 8.73
N LEU A 70 7.86 7.75 8.38
CA LEU A 70 7.16 6.85 9.32
C LEU A 70 8.03 5.68 9.79
N LEU A 71 8.97 5.22 8.95
CA LEU A 71 9.88 4.13 9.28
C LEU A 71 10.74 4.46 10.49
N ASP A 72 11.20 5.72 10.63
CA ASP A 72 12.02 6.16 11.77
C ASP A 72 11.28 5.97 13.11
N GLU A 73 9.96 6.12 13.10
CA GLU A 73 9.10 5.93 14.28
C GLU A 73 8.61 4.48 14.44
N ALA A 74 8.84 3.61 13.45
CA ALA A 74 8.29 2.26 13.38
C ALA A 74 9.35 1.15 13.30
N GLN A 75 10.64 1.48 13.44
CA GLN A 75 11.76 0.53 13.29
C GLN A 75 11.59 -0.75 14.10
N GLU A 76 11.19 -0.63 15.37
CA GLU A 76 10.98 -1.81 16.22
C GLU A 76 9.88 -2.72 15.68
N MET A 77 8.76 -2.13 15.22
CA MET A 77 7.68 -2.91 14.64
C MET A 77 8.11 -3.57 13.32
N ILE A 78 8.85 -2.88 12.46
CA ILE A 78 9.38 -3.43 11.21
C ILE A 78 10.29 -4.63 11.48
N ARG A 79 11.16 -4.54 12.49
CA ARG A 79 11.98 -5.69 12.93
C ARG A 79 11.14 -6.84 13.46
N ARG A 80 10.09 -6.57 14.24
CA ARG A 80 9.13 -7.60 14.70
C ARG A 80 8.35 -8.24 13.56
N LEU A 81 8.16 -7.53 12.45
CA LEU A 81 7.59 -8.05 11.21
C LEU A 81 8.61 -8.83 10.36
N GLY A 82 9.81 -9.11 10.88
CA GLY A 82 10.82 -9.92 10.20
C GLY A 82 11.50 -9.20 9.03
N LEU A 83 11.35 -7.88 8.93
CA LEU A 83 12.01 -7.06 7.91
C LEU A 83 13.29 -6.43 8.46
N ASP A 84 14.25 -6.20 7.56
CA ASP A 84 15.44 -5.40 7.81
C ASP A 84 15.10 -3.92 7.66
N ASP A 85 15.03 -3.19 8.77
CA ASP A 85 14.62 -1.78 8.77
C ASP A 85 15.64 -0.87 8.09
N GLU A 86 16.93 -1.17 8.17
CA GLU A 86 17.98 -0.38 7.50
C GLU A 86 17.97 -0.61 5.99
N ALA A 87 17.83 -1.87 5.56
CA ALA A 87 17.68 -2.18 4.14
C ALA A 87 16.37 -1.62 3.58
N LEU A 88 15.31 -1.57 4.39
CA LEU A 88 14.03 -0.98 3.98
C LEU A 88 14.17 0.55 3.81
N ALA A 89 14.90 1.22 4.71
CA ALA A 89 15.22 2.64 4.57
C ALA A 89 15.99 2.91 3.27
N ARG A 90 17.04 2.13 2.99
CA ARG A 90 17.80 2.23 1.73
C ARG A 90 16.91 2.02 0.51
N LEU A 91 16.06 0.99 0.52
CA LEU A 91 15.11 0.73 -0.57
C LEU A 91 14.18 1.92 -0.83
N LEU A 92 13.66 2.56 0.23
CA LEU A 92 12.80 3.74 0.11
C LEU A 92 13.55 4.94 -0.46
N ASP A 93 14.78 5.19 0.01
CA ASP A 93 15.62 6.30 -0.45
C ASP A 93 16.04 6.11 -1.91
N GLU A 94 16.43 4.90 -2.29
CA GLU A 94 16.73 4.50 -3.68
C GLU A 94 15.50 4.70 -4.56
N THR A 95 14.33 4.18 -4.15
CA THR A 95 13.07 4.33 -4.90
C THR A 95 12.70 5.79 -5.10
N ALA A 96 12.85 6.64 -4.08
CA ALA A 96 12.63 8.07 -4.20
C ALA A 96 13.60 8.72 -5.21
N GLY A 97 14.86 8.30 -5.21
CA GLY A 97 15.88 8.72 -6.18
C GLY A 97 15.50 8.36 -7.61
N ARG A 98 15.09 7.10 -7.85
CA ARG A 98 14.63 6.61 -9.16
C ARG A 98 13.45 7.40 -9.69
N ILE A 99 12.42 7.61 -8.85
CA ILE A 99 11.24 8.41 -9.22
C ILE A 99 11.64 9.85 -9.56
N THR A 100 12.55 10.44 -8.79
CA THR A 100 13.02 11.83 -9.01
C THR A 100 13.80 11.96 -10.33
N ARG A 101 14.56 10.93 -10.72
CA ARG A 101 15.28 10.87 -12.00
C ARG A 101 14.37 10.52 -13.19
N GLY A 102 13.09 10.26 -12.96
CA GLY A 102 12.14 9.88 -14.01
C GLY A 102 12.35 8.46 -14.53
N GLU A 103 13.01 7.60 -13.77
CA GLU A 103 13.20 6.21 -14.16
C GLU A 103 11.86 5.45 -14.17
N PRO A 104 11.67 4.48 -15.08
CA PRO A 104 10.47 3.67 -15.11
C PRO A 104 10.35 2.85 -13.82
N TYR A 105 9.10 2.51 -13.49
CA TYR A 105 8.82 1.59 -12.39
C TYR A 105 9.50 0.24 -12.64
N GLU A 106 10.06 -0.32 -11.57
CA GLU A 106 10.52 -1.70 -11.48
C GLU A 106 9.94 -2.36 -10.23
N SER A 107 9.75 -3.67 -10.32
CA SER A 107 9.35 -4.46 -9.16
C SER A 107 10.50 -4.57 -8.17
N VAL A 108 10.17 -4.44 -6.89
CA VAL A 108 11.14 -4.56 -5.79
C VAL A 108 10.75 -5.71 -4.87
N GLU A 109 11.72 -6.23 -4.13
CA GLU A 109 11.46 -7.14 -3.02
C GLU A 109 11.67 -6.40 -1.71
N LEU A 110 10.76 -6.61 -0.76
CA LEU A 110 10.95 -6.12 0.60
C LEU A 110 12.09 -6.92 1.25
N PRO A 111 12.95 -6.26 2.03
CA PRO A 111 14.12 -6.90 2.61
C PRO A 111 13.71 -7.75 3.83
N ILE A 112 13.21 -8.95 3.55
CA ILE A 112 12.85 -9.93 4.58
C ILE A 112 14.14 -10.51 5.17
N ARG A 113 14.32 -10.32 6.49
CA ARG A 113 15.47 -10.84 7.26
C ARG A 113 15.14 -12.17 7.92
N ASP A 114 13.90 -12.38 8.35
CA ASP A 114 13.47 -13.62 8.99
C ASP A 114 13.24 -14.73 7.94
N ARG A 115 14.07 -15.77 8.00
CA ARG A 115 13.97 -16.95 7.14
C ARG A 115 12.62 -17.67 7.27
N SER A 116 12.07 -17.77 8.48
CA SER A 116 10.79 -18.44 8.73
C SER A 116 9.63 -17.70 8.04
N LEU A 117 9.69 -16.36 8.00
CA LEU A 117 8.72 -15.55 7.27
C LEU A 117 8.80 -15.80 5.77
N TYR A 118 10.02 -15.82 5.23
CA TYR A 118 10.27 -16.06 3.82
C TYR A 118 9.75 -17.45 3.39
N GLU A 119 10.06 -18.49 4.15
CA GLU A 119 9.59 -19.87 3.89
C GLU A 119 8.06 -19.98 3.95
N GLN A 120 7.41 -19.29 4.89
CA GLN A 120 5.93 -19.22 4.95
C GLN A 120 5.34 -18.57 3.69
N CYS A 121 5.96 -17.51 3.19
CA CYS A 121 5.52 -16.83 1.97
C CYS A 121 5.71 -17.72 0.74
N GLN A 122 6.86 -18.39 0.60
CA GLN A 122 7.11 -19.33 -0.49
C GLN A 122 6.11 -20.50 -0.48
N ALA A 123 5.83 -21.07 0.69
CA ALA A 123 4.83 -22.12 0.83
C ALA A 123 3.40 -21.63 0.50
N ALA A 124 3.08 -20.37 0.82
CA ALA A 124 1.81 -19.77 0.43
C ALA A 124 1.70 -19.54 -1.09
N CYS A 125 2.78 -19.09 -1.73
CA CYS A 125 2.86 -18.97 -3.20
C CYS A 125 2.68 -20.33 -3.88
N ALA A 126 3.41 -21.37 -3.44
CA ALA A 126 3.34 -22.70 -4.01
C ALA A 126 1.91 -23.29 -3.99
N ARG A 127 1.19 -23.14 -2.86
CA ARG A 127 -0.20 -23.59 -2.73
C ARG A 127 -1.17 -22.87 -3.67
N ARG A 128 -0.83 -21.65 -4.11
CA ARG A 128 -1.64 -20.81 -4.99
C ARG A 128 -1.13 -20.82 -6.44
N GLN A 129 -0.11 -21.62 -6.75
CA GLN A 129 0.56 -21.64 -8.06
C GLN A 129 1.10 -20.27 -8.49
N LEU A 130 1.53 -19.47 -7.52
CA LEU A 130 2.16 -18.16 -7.73
C LEU A 130 3.67 -18.29 -7.67
N VAL A 131 4.39 -17.42 -8.39
CA VAL A 131 5.86 -17.37 -8.38
C VAL A 131 6.30 -16.19 -7.51
N TRP A 132 7.07 -16.47 -6.45
CA TRP A 132 7.66 -15.42 -5.62
C TRP A 132 8.71 -14.63 -6.41
N GLY A 133 8.76 -13.31 -6.21
CA GLY A 133 9.73 -12.43 -6.86
C GLY A 133 9.41 -12.12 -8.32
N GLN A 134 8.31 -12.66 -8.87
CA GLN A 134 7.91 -12.43 -10.26
C GLN A 134 7.82 -10.92 -10.53
N ALA A 135 8.46 -10.46 -11.61
CA ALA A 135 8.36 -9.07 -12.02
C ALA A 135 6.94 -8.75 -12.49
N SER A 136 6.51 -7.50 -12.29
CA SER A 136 5.20 -7.04 -12.76
C SER A 136 5.14 -7.17 -14.28
N ASP A 137 4.12 -7.84 -14.79
CA ASP A 137 3.79 -7.81 -16.21
C ASP A 137 3.12 -6.46 -16.52
N LEU A 138 3.89 -5.54 -17.11
CA LEU A 138 3.41 -4.19 -17.47
C LEU A 138 2.49 -4.20 -18.70
N ALA A 139 2.48 -5.28 -19.50
CA ALA A 139 1.58 -5.44 -20.63
C ALA A 139 0.21 -5.97 -20.19
N ASN A 140 0.13 -6.59 -19.01
CA ASN A 140 -1.10 -7.06 -18.40
C ASN A 140 -1.86 -5.92 -17.73
N LEU A 141 -2.58 -5.13 -18.55
CA LEU A 141 -3.51 -4.08 -18.09
C LEU A 141 -4.56 -4.61 -17.11
N ASP A 142 -4.84 -5.91 -17.16
CA ASP A 142 -5.80 -6.62 -16.32
C ASP A 142 -5.37 -6.71 -14.85
N LEU A 143 -4.06 -6.68 -14.53
CA LEU A 143 -3.51 -6.51 -13.18
C LEU A 143 -3.52 -5.05 -12.72
N VAL A 144 -3.40 -4.10 -13.66
CA VAL A 144 -3.48 -2.65 -13.37
C VAL A 144 -4.94 -2.24 -13.09
N ASP A 145 -5.90 -2.85 -13.81
CA ASP A 145 -7.33 -2.53 -13.80
C ASP A 145 -8.22 -3.61 -13.14
N LYS A 146 -7.65 -4.65 -12.51
CA LYS A 146 -8.42 -5.69 -11.75
C LYS A 146 -9.46 -5.08 -10.80
N HIS A 147 -9.08 -3.97 -10.17
CA HIS A 147 -9.88 -3.11 -9.28
C HIS A 147 -11.07 -2.43 -9.94
N ARG A 148 -11.04 -2.24 -11.26
CA ARG A 148 -12.20 -1.74 -12.03
C ARG A 148 -13.25 -2.82 -12.28
N ARG A 149 -12.86 -4.10 -12.24
CA ARG A 149 -13.73 -5.26 -12.48
C ARG A 149 -14.29 -5.86 -11.19
N ARG A 150 -13.73 -5.55 -10.01
CA ARG A 150 -14.42 -5.80 -8.73
C ARG A 150 -15.59 -4.83 -8.60
N ASP A 151 -16.72 -5.34 -8.12
CA ASP A 151 -17.89 -4.53 -7.84
C ASP A 151 -17.52 -3.47 -6.78
N ARG A 152 -17.56 -2.19 -7.18
CA ARG A 152 -17.20 -1.04 -6.35
C ARG A 152 -18.42 -0.23 -5.93
N SER A 153 -19.60 -0.84 -5.95
CA SER A 153 -20.86 -0.21 -5.54
C SER A 153 -20.71 0.50 -4.19
N ASP A 154 -20.00 -0.10 -3.24
CA ASP A 154 -19.79 0.43 -1.89
C ASP A 154 -18.90 1.69 -1.88
N VAL A 155 -17.84 1.72 -2.71
CA VAL A 155 -16.92 2.86 -2.82
C VAL A 155 -17.57 4.03 -3.55
N ILE A 156 -18.40 3.76 -4.55
CA ILE A 156 -19.20 4.77 -5.26
C ILE A 156 -20.22 5.37 -4.29
N ALA A 157 -20.96 4.54 -3.56
CA ALA A 157 -21.93 4.97 -2.55
C ALA A 157 -21.28 5.82 -1.44
N ALA A 158 -20.10 5.44 -0.94
CA ALA A 158 -19.36 6.20 0.06
C ALA A 158 -18.86 7.57 -0.46
N ARG A 159 -18.48 7.66 -1.74
CA ARG A 159 -18.10 8.94 -2.38
C ARG A 159 -19.32 9.83 -2.60
N GLU A 160 -20.47 9.27 -2.94
CA GLU A 160 -21.72 10.03 -3.07
C GLU A 160 -22.22 10.55 -1.72
N GLN A 161 -22.16 9.75 -0.65
CA GLN A 161 -22.47 10.23 0.70
C GLN A 161 -21.56 11.39 1.13
N LYS A 162 -20.24 11.30 0.87
CA LYS A 162 -19.32 12.41 1.16
C LYS A 162 -19.61 13.66 0.32
N LYS A 163 -20.07 13.51 -0.93
CA LYS A 163 -20.51 14.64 -1.76
C LYS A 163 -21.81 15.27 -1.23
N ARG A 164 -22.79 14.46 -0.82
CA ARG A 164 -24.07 14.92 -0.24
C ARG A 164 -23.85 15.64 1.10
N ALA A 165 -23.08 15.06 2.02
CA ALA A 165 -22.75 15.70 3.30
C ALA A 165 -22.02 17.05 3.12
N LYS A 166 -21.21 17.20 2.06
CA LYS A 166 -20.54 18.47 1.74
C LYS A 166 -21.48 19.50 1.10
N ALA A 167 -22.50 19.05 0.37
CA ALA A 167 -23.54 19.91 -0.20
C ALA A 167 -24.56 20.38 0.85
N GLU A 168 -24.86 19.51 1.83
CA GLU A 168 -25.78 19.81 2.94
C GLU A 168 -25.14 20.69 4.03
N GLY A 169 -23.80 20.71 4.13
CA GLY A 169 -23.04 21.54 5.08
C GLY A 169 -22.82 23.00 4.68
N VAL A 170 -23.39 23.49 3.56
CA VAL A 170 -23.30 24.89 3.13
C VAL A 170 -24.70 25.50 3.09
N GLY A 171 -25.19 25.89 4.26
CA GLY A 171 -26.46 26.58 4.42
C GLY A 171 -26.50 27.32 5.76
N PHE A 172 -25.73 28.39 5.88
CA PHE A 172 -25.95 29.35 6.97
C PHE A 172 -27.21 30.15 6.66
N PRO A 173 -28.23 30.19 7.54
CA PRO A 173 -29.34 31.11 7.38
C PRO A 173 -28.84 32.56 7.52
N PRO A 174 -29.42 33.53 6.78
CA PRO A 174 -29.03 34.93 6.90
C PRO A 174 -29.30 35.44 8.33
N PRO A 175 -28.47 36.37 8.83
CA PRO A 175 -28.65 36.93 10.17
C PRO A 175 -29.97 37.72 10.27
N PRO A 176 -30.62 37.73 11.45
CA PRO A 176 -31.87 38.46 11.64
C PRO A 176 -31.67 39.98 11.49
N PRO A 177 -32.71 40.73 11.06
CA PRO A 177 -32.62 42.16 10.86
C PRO A 177 -32.44 42.90 12.21
N PRO A 178 -31.70 44.04 12.21
CA PRO A 178 -31.49 44.83 13.43
C PRO A 178 -32.78 45.50 13.89
N ALA A 179 -32.92 45.61 15.22
CA ALA A 179 -34.04 46.27 15.92
C ALA A 179 -33.96 47.79 15.84
#